data_AF-A0A1G7RYN1-F1
#
_entry.id   AF-A0A1G7RYN1-F1
#
_cell.length_a   1.000
_cell.length_b   1.000
_cell.length_c   1.000
_cell.angle_alpha   90.00
_cell.angle_beta   90.00
_cell.angle_gamma   90.00
#
_symmetry.space_group_name_H-M   'P 1'
#
loop_
_entity.id
_entity.type
_entity.pdbx_description
1 polymer ?
#
loop_
_entity_poly.entity_id
_entity_poly.type
_entity_poly.pdbx_seq_one_letter_code
_entity_poly.pdbx_strand_id
1 'polypeptide(L)'
;MGVVGGQQQFDHDHKRIGFVGPEGVGKTTVATLAADRLTERTAVEITGEAAGFFDQPQVSTMDSGTLGISWAILDYDAGVDVLATAADALDTAFVVATPETLDQVAPYETVADRHALDTFLVVNRFEEDDRDRLGAFDGLELAEYLYENEIIETAMSAGEIPTLNGWTIETILLEALQSERLPVREAKAALDSGRRSVVNVEIESVASGIGIVRSFRRNGYGADFFRCNCRCHEGHVIARTGTFDT
;
A
#
# COMPACT_ATOMS: atom_id res chain seq x y z
N MET A 1 -23.98 42.54 10.72
CA MET A 1 -24.14 41.37 9.83
C MET A 1 -22.76 40.75 9.67
N GLY A 2 -22.45 39.76 10.50
CA GLY A 2 -21.17 39.07 10.47
C GLY A 2 -21.30 37.80 9.62
N VAL A 3 -20.45 37.69 8.61
CA VAL A 3 -20.26 36.44 7.86
C VAL A 3 -19.32 35.59 8.72
N VAL A 4 -19.86 34.58 9.38
CA VAL A 4 -19.06 33.53 10.03
C VAL A 4 -18.73 32.53 8.93
N GLY A 5 -17.47 32.56 8.48
CA GLY A 5 -16.92 31.57 7.58
C GLY A 5 -17.01 30.20 8.24
N GLY A 6 -17.69 29.27 7.58
CA GLY A 6 -17.66 27.86 7.96
C GLY A 6 -16.22 27.38 7.85
N GLN A 7 -15.66 26.93 8.97
CA GLN A 7 -14.53 26.01 8.96
C GLN A 7 -15.01 24.77 8.20
N GLN A 8 -14.62 24.64 6.93
CA GLN A 8 -14.72 23.37 6.24
C GLN A 8 -13.76 22.43 6.95
N GLN A 9 -14.35 21.47 7.67
CA GLN A 9 -13.67 20.37 8.31
C GLN A 9 -12.97 19.59 7.19
N PHE A 10 -11.64 19.55 7.24
CA PHE A 10 -10.81 18.82 6.28
C PHE A 10 -11.16 17.33 6.37
N ASP A 11 -11.74 16.78 5.32
CA ASP A 11 -11.93 15.33 5.20
C ASP A 11 -10.56 14.74 4.79
N HIS A 12 -9.71 14.52 5.80
CA HIS A 12 -8.48 13.76 5.60
C HIS A 12 -8.89 12.30 5.39
N ASP A 13 -8.69 11.80 4.17
CA ASP A 13 -8.87 10.38 3.90
C ASP A 13 -7.90 9.61 4.79
N HIS A 14 -8.44 8.69 5.58
CA HIS A 14 -7.69 7.79 6.42
C HIS A 14 -7.85 6.38 5.90
N LYS A 15 -6.74 5.72 5.58
CA LYS A 15 -6.71 4.39 4.97
C LYS A 15 -6.17 3.36 5.95
N ARG A 16 -6.92 2.28 6.16
CA ARG A 16 -6.55 1.17 7.06
C ARG A 16 -6.21 -0.07 6.25
N ILE A 17 -4.94 -0.46 6.27
CA ILE A 17 -4.46 -1.66 5.58
C ILE A 17 -4.05 -2.73 6.59
N GLY A 18 -4.48 -3.96 6.35
CA GLY A 18 -4.18 -5.10 7.22
C GLY A 18 -3.23 -6.09 6.56
N PHE A 19 -2.27 -6.61 7.32
CA PHE A 19 -1.40 -7.73 6.91
C PHE A 19 -1.86 -9.00 7.63
N VAL A 20 -2.39 -9.95 6.87
CA VAL A 20 -2.96 -11.22 7.37
C VAL A 20 -2.32 -12.39 6.65
N GLY A 21 -2.56 -13.63 7.09
CA GLY A 21 -2.00 -14.81 6.46
C GLY A 21 -1.63 -15.92 7.44
N PRO A 22 -1.12 -17.06 6.93
CA PRO A 22 -0.75 -18.20 7.75
C PRO A 22 0.33 -17.90 8.80
N GLU A 23 0.58 -18.86 9.68
CA GLU A 23 1.65 -18.77 10.67
C GLU A 23 3.03 -18.85 9.99
N GLY A 24 4.01 -18.08 10.48
CA GLY A 24 5.41 -18.20 10.04
C GLY A 24 5.75 -17.62 8.66
N VAL A 25 4.80 -17.03 7.94
CA VAL A 25 4.99 -16.48 6.57
C VAL A 25 5.67 -15.11 6.51
N GLY A 26 5.93 -14.48 7.67
CA GLY A 26 6.60 -13.17 7.76
C GLY A 26 5.69 -11.96 7.58
N LYS A 27 4.44 -12.01 8.07
CA LYS A 27 3.50 -10.87 8.09
C LYS A 27 4.12 -9.62 8.70
N THR A 28 4.67 -9.74 9.91
CA THR A 28 5.37 -8.68 10.65
C THR A 28 6.48 -8.04 9.82
N THR A 29 7.23 -8.85 9.04
CA THR A 29 8.29 -8.36 8.15
C THR A 29 7.73 -7.49 7.03
N VAL A 30 6.69 -7.96 6.33
CA VAL A 30 6.04 -7.21 5.25
C VAL A 30 5.41 -5.92 5.80
N ALA A 31 4.71 -6.02 6.92
CA ALA A 31 4.08 -4.87 7.59
C ALA A 31 5.12 -3.81 8.00
N THR A 32 6.26 -4.24 8.56
CA THR A 32 7.37 -3.36 8.95
C THR A 32 7.98 -2.65 7.74
N LEU A 33 8.24 -3.36 6.65
CA LEU A 33 8.76 -2.77 5.41
C LEU A 33 7.78 -1.77 4.78
N ALA A 34 6.49 -2.12 4.74
CA ALA A 34 5.45 -1.22 4.24
C ALA A 34 5.30 0.04 5.11
N ALA A 35 5.39 -0.14 6.44
CA ALA A 35 5.34 0.95 7.40
C ALA A 35 6.51 1.90 7.26
N ASP A 36 7.74 1.38 7.24
CA ASP A 36 8.95 2.18 7.02
C ASP A 36 8.80 3.04 5.76
N ARG A 37 8.38 2.42 4.65
CA ARG A 37 8.20 3.14 3.39
C ARG A 37 7.08 4.18 3.43
N LEU A 38 5.99 3.95 4.16
CA LEU A 38 4.92 4.93 4.32
C LEU A 38 5.33 6.09 5.24
N THR A 39 6.11 5.84 6.29
CA THR A 39 6.56 6.89 7.23
C THR A 39 7.49 7.91 6.58
N GLU A 40 8.18 7.54 5.50
CA GLU A 40 8.93 8.49 4.66
C GLU A 40 8.03 9.46 3.87
N ARG A 41 6.72 9.17 3.76
CA ARG A 41 5.79 9.88 2.88
C ARG A 41 4.70 10.65 3.63
N THR A 42 4.26 10.15 4.78
CA THR A 42 3.08 10.64 5.51
C THR A 42 3.05 10.08 6.93
N ALA A 43 2.16 10.61 7.77
CA ALA A 43 1.89 10.05 9.09
C ALA A 43 1.21 8.67 9.01
N VAL A 44 1.71 7.73 9.81
CA VAL A 44 1.25 6.34 9.87
C VAL A 44 1.01 5.93 11.32
N GLU A 45 -0.16 5.39 11.60
CA GLU A 45 -0.44 4.62 12.81
C GLU A 45 -0.08 3.16 12.56
N ILE A 46 0.70 2.55 13.44
CA ILE A 46 1.14 1.15 13.27
C ILE A 46 0.68 0.37 14.50
N THR A 47 0.02 -0.75 14.30
CA THR A 47 -0.48 -1.64 15.36
C THR A 47 -0.04 -3.09 15.11
N GLY A 48 -0.05 -3.91 16.16
CA GLY A 48 0.46 -5.29 16.12
C GLY A 48 1.95 -5.39 16.43
N GLU A 49 2.57 -6.50 16.06
CA GLU A 49 4.00 -6.75 16.35
C GLU A 49 4.91 -5.75 15.65
N ALA A 50 4.58 -5.36 14.41
CA ALA A 50 5.32 -4.37 13.63
C ALA A 50 5.50 -3.02 14.36
N ALA A 51 4.57 -2.64 15.26
CA ALA A 51 4.67 -1.42 16.03
C ALA A 51 5.92 -1.37 16.93
N GLY A 52 6.46 -2.53 17.32
CA GLY A 52 7.66 -2.64 18.15
C GLY A 52 8.96 -2.20 17.46
N PHE A 53 8.95 -2.02 16.14
CA PHE A 53 10.11 -1.60 15.36
C PHE A 53 10.23 -0.07 15.21
N PHE A 54 9.20 0.68 15.60
CA PHE A 54 9.13 2.12 15.39
C PHE A 54 9.02 2.88 16.71
N ASP A 55 9.81 3.94 16.85
CA ASP A 55 9.57 4.95 17.86
C ASP A 55 8.29 5.69 17.49
N GLN A 56 7.15 5.37 18.12
CA GLN A 56 5.87 5.97 17.73
C GLN A 56 5.78 7.43 18.21
N PRO A 57 5.89 8.45 17.31
CA PRO A 57 5.55 9.80 17.70
C PRO A 57 4.05 9.90 17.97
N GLN A 58 3.62 10.89 18.76
CA GLN A 58 2.20 11.23 18.82
C GLN A 58 1.75 11.66 17.42
N VAL A 59 1.03 10.77 16.73
CA VAL A 59 0.54 10.97 15.36
C VAL A 59 -0.28 12.26 15.34
N SER A 60 0.35 13.33 14.88
CA SER A 60 -0.36 14.58 14.62
C SER A 60 -1.03 14.41 13.28
N THR A 61 -2.36 14.39 13.27
CA THR A 61 -3.20 14.21 12.07
C THR A 61 -3.01 15.30 10.99
N MET A 62 -2.06 16.23 11.17
CA MET A 62 -1.78 17.34 10.28
C MET A 62 -0.72 17.03 9.21
N ASP A 63 0.02 15.91 9.30
CA ASP A 63 1.06 15.57 8.32
C ASP A 63 0.59 14.42 7.39
N SER A 64 -0.43 14.70 6.59
CA SER A 64 -1.02 13.72 5.66
C SER A 64 -0.24 13.58 4.34
N GLY A 65 0.99 14.10 4.28
CA GLY A 65 1.88 13.99 3.13
C GLY A 65 1.35 14.64 1.84
N THR A 66 2.06 14.40 0.74
CA THR A 66 1.78 14.98 -0.60
C THR A 66 0.38 14.63 -1.13
N LEU A 67 -0.17 13.48 -0.75
CA LEU A 67 -1.48 13.01 -1.20
C LEU A 67 -2.60 13.37 -0.23
N GLY A 68 -2.30 13.95 0.94
CA GLY A 68 -3.30 14.30 1.93
C GLY A 68 -4.03 13.08 2.51
N ILE A 69 -3.33 11.95 2.63
CA ILE A 69 -3.85 10.66 3.12
C ILE A 69 -3.04 10.24 4.34
N SER A 70 -3.74 9.98 5.44
CA SER A 70 -3.16 9.35 6.63
C SER A 70 -3.41 7.84 6.59
N TRP A 71 -2.53 7.07 7.24
CA TRP A 71 -2.56 5.61 7.15
C TRP A 71 -2.61 4.95 8.52
N ALA A 72 -3.27 3.81 8.59
CA ALA A 72 -3.09 2.82 9.63
C ALA A 72 -2.63 1.51 9.02
N ILE A 73 -1.55 0.95 9.58
CA ILE A 73 -1.03 -0.37 9.26
C ILE A 73 -1.31 -1.29 10.43
N LEU A 74 -2.02 -2.38 10.13
CA LEU A 74 -2.44 -3.35 11.12
C LEU A 74 -1.75 -4.68 10.83
N ASP A 75 -0.81 -5.04 11.68
CA ASP A 75 -0.13 -6.33 11.66
C ASP A 75 -0.91 -7.33 12.51
N TYR A 76 -1.53 -8.33 11.88
CA TYR A 76 -2.43 -9.25 12.53
C TYR A 76 -1.77 -10.59 12.85
N ASP A 77 -2.29 -11.23 13.91
CA ASP A 77 -1.99 -12.63 14.22
C ASP A 77 -2.32 -13.56 13.05
N ALA A 78 -1.75 -14.76 13.08
CA ALA A 78 -2.01 -15.77 12.06
C ALA A 78 -3.46 -16.28 12.09
N GLY A 79 -4.01 -16.54 10.90
CA GLY A 79 -5.25 -17.29 10.74
C GLY A 79 -6.39 -16.52 10.07
N VAL A 80 -7.28 -17.29 9.45
CA VAL A 80 -8.41 -16.79 8.65
C VAL A 80 -9.46 -16.08 9.52
N ASP A 81 -9.67 -16.58 10.74
CA ASP A 81 -10.65 -16.01 11.68
C ASP A 81 -10.30 -14.57 12.10
N VAL A 82 -9.00 -14.23 12.08
CA VAL A 82 -8.53 -12.88 12.37
C VAL A 82 -8.98 -11.90 11.28
N LEU A 83 -8.82 -12.28 10.00
CA LEU A 83 -9.35 -11.49 8.89
C LEU A 83 -10.87 -11.37 8.97
N ALA A 84 -11.59 -12.46 9.25
CA ALA A 84 -13.05 -12.45 9.35
C ALA A 84 -13.57 -11.49 10.43
N THR A 85 -12.81 -11.33 11.53
CA THR A 85 -13.15 -10.40 12.61
C THR A 85 -12.82 -8.95 12.23
N ALA A 86 -11.72 -8.74 11.50
CA ALA A 86 -11.20 -7.42 11.16
C ALA A 86 -11.76 -6.83 9.86
N ALA A 87 -12.36 -7.64 8.98
CA ALA A 87 -12.66 -7.26 7.60
C ALA A 87 -13.45 -5.95 7.46
N ASP A 88 -14.50 -5.76 8.26
CA ASP A 88 -15.34 -4.55 8.21
C ASP A 88 -14.61 -3.27 8.67
N ALA A 89 -13.46 -3.41 9.33
CA ALA A 89 -12.65 -2.29 9.81
C ALA A 89 -11.52 -1.91 8.84
N LEU A 90 -11.25 -2.72 7.81
CA LEU A 90 -10.16 -2.52 6.86
C LEU A 90 -10.68 -1.90 5.55
N ASP A 91 -9.85 -1.06 4.93
CA ASP A 91 -10.03 -0.65 3.54
C ASP A 91 -9.45 -1.68 2.58
N THR A 92 -8.33 -2.30 2.95
CA THR A 92 -7.61 -3.27 2.12
C THR A 92 -6.89 -4.30 3.00
N ALA A 93 -6.89 -5.57 2.58
CA ALA A 93 -6.09 -6.61 3.20
C ALA A 93 -5.00 -7.13 2.26
N PHE A 94 -3.80 -7.31 2.78
CA PHE A 94 -2.69 -7.98 2.12
C PHE A 94 -2.53 -9.35 2.78
N VAL A 95 -2.87 -10.40 2.04
CA VAL A 95 -2.63 -11.79 2.46
C VAL A 95 -1.18 -12.11 2.15
N VAL A 96 -0.37 -12.25 3.20
CA VAL A 96 1.02 -12.65 3.10
C VAL A 96 1.10 -14.17 3.08
N ALA A 97 1.84 -14.71 2.12
CA ALA A 97 2.15 -16.14 2.01
C ALA A 97 3.62 -16.31 1.62
N THR A 98 4.18 -17.50 1.81
CA THR A 98 5.39 -17.92 1.11
C THR A 98 5.00 -18.77 -0.09
N PRO A 99 5.91 -19.05 -1.04
CA PRO A 99 5.66 -20.01 -2.10
C PRO A 99 5.05 -21.31 -1.56
N GLU A 100 5.59 -21.85 -0.46
CA GLU A 100 5.16 -23.09 0.21
C GLU A 100 3.70 -23.06 0.68
N THR A 101 3.17 -21.90 1.03
CA THR A 101 1.86 -21.75 1.68
C THR A 101 0.80 -21.14 0.76
N LEU A 102 1.06 -21.00 -0.54
CA LEU A 102 0.09 -20.46 -1.50
C LEU A 102 -1.24 -21.22 -1.50
N ASP A 103 -1.22 -22.53 -1.27
CA ASP A 103 -2.41 -23.38 -1.17
C ASP A 103 -3.31 -23.06 0.04
N GLN A 104 -2.80 -22.27 1.00
CA GLN A 104 -3.54 -21.83 2.19
C GLN A 104 -4.21 -20.46 2.03
N VAL A 105 -4.10 -19.82 0.85
CA VAL A 105 -4.62 -18.46 0.60
C VAL A 105 -6.13 -18.44 0.35
N ALA A 106 -6.68 -19.46 -0.31
CA ALA A 106 -8.09 -19.48 -0.75
C ALA A 106 -9.14 -19.22 0.36
N PRO A 107 -8.96 -19.69 1.62
CA PRO A 107 -9.85 -19.33 2.71
C PRO A 107 -9.89 -17.82 3.04
N TYR A 108 -8.78 -17.10 2.87
CA TYR A 108 -8.73 -15.64 3.09
C TYR A 108 -9.50 -14.90 2.00
N GLU A 109 -9.34 -15.30 0.73
CA GLU A 109 -10.11 -14.77 -0.40
C GLU A 109 -11.62 -14.97 -0.19
N THR A 110 -12.03 -16.16 0.28
CA THR A 110 -13.43 -16.42 0.61
C THR A 110 -13.99 -15.48 1.69
N VAL A 111 -13.17 -15.08 2.66
CA VAL A 111 -13.58 -14.10 3.68
C VAL A 111 -13.67 -12.71 3.05
N ALA A 112 -12.65 -12.30 2.30
CA ALA A 112 -12.63 -11.01 1.61
C ALA A 112 -13.88 -10.78 0.74
N ASP A 113 -14.25 -11.77 -0.06
CA ASP A 113 -15.43 -11.74 -0.94
C ASP A 113 -16.73 -11.52 -0.15
N ARG A 114 -16.87 -12.16 1.02
CA ARG A 114 -18.07 -12.03 1.86
C ARG A 114 -18.23 -10.63 2.43
N HIS A 115 -17.12 -9.94 2.66
CA HIS A 115 -17.09 -8.59 3.22
C HIS A 115 -16.91 -7.50 2.16
N ALA A 116 -16.80 -7.89 0.87
CA ALA A 116 -16.44 -6.98 -0.22
C ALA A 116 -15.17 -6.16 0.08
N LEU A 117 -14.18 -6.81 0.69
CA LEU A 117 -12.91 -6.21 1.09
C LEU A 117 -11.89 -6.34 -0.04
N ASP A 118 -11.30 -5.22 -0.47
CA ASP A 118 -10.20 -5.23 -1.43
C ASP A 118 -9.03 -6.04 -0.85
N THR A 119 -8.60 -7.08 -1.57
CA THR A 119 -7.61 -8.03 -1.04
C THR A 119 -6.61 -8.43 -2.10
N PHE A 120 -5.33 -8.43 -1.72
CA PHE A 120 -4.21 -8.75 -2.60
C PHE A 120 -3.24 -9.74 -1.95
N LEU A 121 -2.50 -10.47 -2.77
CA LEU A 121 -1.44 -11.39 -2.35
C LEU A 121 -0.10 -10.66 -2.24
N VAL A 122 0.62 -10.92 -1.16
CA VAL A 122 2.06 -10.62 -1.04
C VAL A 122 2.81 -11.93 -0.83
N VAL A 123 3.76 -12.23 -1.70
CA VAL A 123 4.59 -13.44 -1.59
C VAL A 123 5.93 -13.09 -0.96
N ASN A 124 6.14 -13.51 0.28
CA ASN A 124 7.39 -13.30 1.01
C ASN A 124 8.32 -14.52 0.84
N ARG A 125 9.63 -14.31 0.99
CA ARG A 125 10.67 -15.34 0.80
C ARG A 125 10.61 -16.02 -0.57
N PHE A 126 10.41 -15.22 -1.61
CA PHE A 126 10.37 -15.70 -2.98
C PHE A 126 11.78 -16.01 -3.51
N GLU A 127 11.96 -17.13 -4.21
CA GLU A 127 13.13 -17.40 -5.02
C GLU A 127 12.77 -17.46 -6.51
N GLU A 128 13.74 -17.30 -7.40
CA GLU A 128 13.47 -17.41 -8.85
C GLU A 128 12.93 -18.78 -9.26
N ASP A 129 13.31 -19.84 -8.53
CA ASP A 129 12.83 -21.21 -8.77
C ASP A 129 11.34 -21.37 -8.44
N ASP A 130 10.74 -20.44 -7.66
CA ASP A 130 9.31 -20.43 -7.35
C ASP A 130 8.45 -19.77 -8.44
N ARG A 131 9.07 -19.19 -9.48
CA ARG A 131 8.36 -18.43 -10.52
C ARG A 131 7.29 -19.24 -11.22
N ASP A 132 7.55 -20.50 -11.53
CA ASP A 132 6.57 -21.39 -12.16
C ASP A 132 5.42 -21.72 -11.21
N ARG A 133 5.72 -21.87 -9.91
CA ARG A 133 4.71 -22.12 -8.88
C ARG A 133 3.78 -20.92 -8.71
N LEU A 134 4.35 -19.72 -8.63
CA LEU A 134 3.59 -18.48 -8.56
C LEU A 134 2.79 -18.25 -9.86
N GLY A 135 3.37 -18.57 -11.02
CA GLY A 135 2.67 -18.48 -12.31
C GLY A 135 1.51 -19.46 -12.48
N ALA A 136 1.50 -20.57 -11.74
CA ALA A 136 0.42 -21.55 -11.71
C ALA A 136 -0.63 -21.27 -10.61
N PHE A 137 -0.39 -20.30 -9.73
CA PHE A 137 -1.33 -19.92 -8.69
C PHE A 137 -2.57 -19.23 -9.30
N ASP A 138 -3.74 -19.75 -8.97
CA ASP A 138 -5.05 -19.22 -9.37
C ASP A 138 -5.79 -18.77 -8.11
N GLY A 139 -5.70 -17.49 -7.80
CA GLY A 139 -6.28 -16.87 -6.60
C GLY A 139 -6.08 -15.37 -6.62
N LEU A 140 -5.93 -14.77 -5.43
CA LEU A 140 -5.74 -13.33 -5.24
C LEU A 140 -4.72 -12.70 -6.19
N GLU A 141 -5.02 -11.48 -6.66
CA GLU A 141 -4.10 -10.67 -7.46
C GLU A 141 -2.81 -10.39 -6.68
N LEU A 142 -1.66 -10.64 -7.32
CA LEU A 142 -0.35 -10.38 -6.74
C LEU A 142 -0.08 -8.88 -6.68
N ALA A 143 0.03 -8.34 -5.47
CA ALA A 143 0.51 -6.97 -5.25
C ALA A 143 2.03 -6.89 -5.28
N GLU A 144 2.72 -7.80 -4.59
CA GLU A 144 4.17 -7.69 -4.38
C GLU A 144 4.79 -9.06 -4.08
N TYR A 145 6.06 -9.24 -4.44
CA TYR A 145 6.85 -10.35 -3.93
C TYR A 145 8.19 -9.87 -3.40
N LEU A 146 8.60 -10.40 -2.24
CA LEU A 146 9.85 -10.10 -1.57
C LEU A 146 10.74 -11.33 -1.63
N TYR A 147 11.98 -11.14 -2.12
CA TYR A 147 12.91 -12.25 -2.21
C TYR A 147 13.37 -12.72 -0.83
N GLU A 148 13.70 -14.00 -0.73
CA GLU A 148 14.50 -14.54 0.38
C GLU A 148 15.78 -13.70 0.50
N ASN A 149 16.03 -13.14 1.68
CA ASN A 149 17.15 -12.25 1.91
C ASN A 149 17.60 -12.29 3.37
N GLU A 150 18.78 -12.86 3.61
CA GLU A 150 19.38 -12.99 4.95
C GLU A 150 19.55 -11.66 5.68
N ILE A 151 19.70 -10.54 4.95
CA ILE A 151 19.78 -9.20 5.57
C ILE A 151 18.44 -8.85 6.24
N ILE A 152 17.32 -9.20 5.60
CA ILE A 152 15.99 -8.96 6.16
C ILE A 152 15.81 -9.80 7.42
N GLU A 153 16.10 -11.08 7.36
CA GLU A 153 15.98 -11.98 8.51
C GLU A 153 16.88 -11.54 9.69
N THR A 154 18.12 -11.13 9.39
CA THR A 154 19.07 -10.65 10.40
C THR A 154 18.58 -9.38 11.08
N ALA A 155 18.11 -8.40 10.31
CA ALA A 155 17.59 -7.14 10.85
C ALA A 155 16.34 -7.38 11.72
N MET A 156 15.37 -8.15 11.21
CA MET A 156 14.16 -8.48 11.97
C MET A 156 14.49 -9.20 13.29
N SER A 157 15.45 -10.12 13.27
CA SER A 157 15.91 -10.84 14.48
C SER A 157 16.63 -9.93 15.48
N ALA A 158 17.25 -8.85 15.00
CA ALA A 158 17.87 -7.82 15.83
C ALA A 158 16.88 -6.77 16.36
N GLY A 159 15.61 -6.82 15.94
CA GLY A 159 14.63 -5.78 16.25
C GLY A 159 14.86 -4.49 15.46
N GLU A 160 15.51 -4.57 14.31
CA GLU A 160 15.85 -3.45 13.44
C GLU A 160 14.99 -3.46 12.17
N ILE A 161 14.67 -2.27 11.64
CA ILE A 161 13.95 -2.14 10.37
C ILE A 161 14.87 -2.55 9.22
N PRO A 162 14.48 -3.53 8.38
CA PRO A 162 15.32 -3.97 7.27
C PRO A 162 15.43 -2.94 6.15
N THR A 163 16.63 -2.78 5.58
CA THR A 163 16.84 -1.93 4.40
C THR A 163 16.71 -2.72 3.10
N LEU A 164 15.88 -2.25 2.16
CA LEU A 164 15.76 -2.81 0.82
C LEU A 164 16.71 -2.09 -0.16
N ASN A 165 17.82 -2.72 -0.52
CA ASN A 165 18.77 -2.14 -1.48
C ASN A 165 18.34 -2.43 -2.92
N GLY A 166 17.98 -1.38 -3.67
CA GLY A 166 17.62 -1.50 -5.09
C GLY A 166 16.23 -2.08 -5.35
N TRP A 167 15.41 -2.24 -4.31
CA TRP A 167 14.02 -2.70 -4.34
C TRP A 167 13.15 -1.74 -3.53
N THR A 168 11.84 -1.74 -3.79
CA THR A 168 10.85 -1.00 -3.00
C THR A 168 9.80 -1.97 -2.44
N ILE A 169 8.76 -1.47 -1.78
CA ILE A 169 7.53 -2.22 -1.44
C ILE A 169 6.28 -1.40 -1.77
N GLU A 170 6.45 -0.39 -2.63
CA GLU A 170 5.44 0.62 -2.89
C GLU A 170 4.23 0.10 -3.66
N THR A 171 4.29 -1.09 -4.25
CA THR A 171 3.14 -1.68 -4.94
C THR A 171 1.99 -1.94 -3.97
N ILE A 172 2.28 -2.32 -2.73
CA ILE A 172 1.27 -2.41 -1.65
C ILE A 172 0.50 -1.10 -1.50
N LEU A 173 1.20 0.04 -1.57
CA LEU A 173 0.57 1.35 -1.43
C LEU A 173 -0.25 1.71 -2.66
N LEU A 174 0.21 1.33 -3.84
CA LEU A 174 -0.49 1.54 -5.10
C LEU A 174 -1.81 0.79 -5.12
N GLU A 175 -1.80 -0.49 -4.76
CA GLU A 175 -3.00 -1.32 -4.75
C GLU A 175 -4.01 -0.85 -3.70
N ALA A 176 -3.54 -0.45 -2.51
CA ALA A 176 -4.42 0.11 -1.47
C ALA A 176 -5.01 1.49 -1.82
N LEU A 177 -4.36 2.26 -2.69
CA LEU A 177 -4.84 3.58 -3.12
C LEU A 177 -5.81 3.51 -4.29
N GLN A 178 -5.38 2.82 -5.36
CA GLN A 178 -6.08 2.72 -6.62
C GLN A 178 -5.39 1.67 -7.50
N SER A 179 -5.88 0.44 -7.47
CA SER A 179 -5.35 -0.66 -8.28
C SER A 179 -5.53 -0.45 -9.78
N GLU A 180 -6.64 0.17 -10.18
CA GLU A 180 -6.95 0.34 -11.60
C GLU A 180 -6.09 1.44 -12.25
N ARG A 181 -5.31 1.02 -13.24
CA ARG A 181 -4.38 1.85 -14.01
C ARG A 181 -5.11 2.51 -15.17
N LEU A 182 -4.95 3.83 -15.32
CA LEU A 182 -5.53 4.61 -16.41
C LEU A 182 -4.43 5.31 -17.23
N PRO A 183 -4.61 5.43 -18.56
CA PRO A 183 -3.78 6.32 -19.36
C PRO A 183 -3.85 7.77 -18.85
N VAL A 184 -2.75 8.53 -18.92
CA VAL A 184 -2.63 9.91 -18.40
C VAL A 184 -3.85 10.79 -18.73
N ARG A 185 -4.30 10.75 -20.00
CA ARG A 185 -5.43 11.58 -20.48
C ARG A 185 -6.74 11.19 -19.82
N GLU A 186 -6.98 9.90 -19.65
CA GLU A 186 -8.20 9.36 -19.05
C GLU A 186 -8.20 9.57 -17.54
N ALA A 187 -7.04 9.41 -16.90
CA ALA A 187 -6.83 9.72 -15.49
C ALA A 187 -7.17 11.20 -15.20
N LYS A 188 -6.64 12.13 -15.99
CA LYS A 188 -6.99 13.56 -15.83
C LYS A 188 -8.48 13.80 -16.05
N ALA A 189 -9.07 13.23 -17.10
CA ALA A 189 -10.49 13.41 -17.38
C ALA A 189 -11.37 12.84 -16.24
N ALA A 190 -10.96 11.73 -15.61
CA ALA A 190 -11.66 11.15 -14.47
C ALA A 190 -11.63 12.05 -13.24
N LEU A 191 -10.48 12.69 -12.95
CA LEU A 191 -10.36 13.70 -11.89
C LEU A 191 -11.16 14.97 -12.21
N ASP A 192 -11.02 15.52 -13.42
CA ASP A 192 -11.72 16.73 -13.87
C ASP A 192 -13.24 16.58 -13.77
N SER A 193 -13.77 15.39 -14.11
CA SER A 193 -15.20 15.11 -14.07
C SER A 193 -15.72 14.68 -12.70
N GLY A 194 -14.84 14.51 -11.71
CA GLY A 194 -15.17 13.94 -10.40
C GLY A 194 -15.63 12.48 -10.45
N ARG A 195 -15.34 11.74 -11.53
CA ARG A 195 -15.65 10.29 -11.61
C ARG A 195 -14.77 9.49 -10.65
N ARG A 196 -13.56 9.96 -10.39
CA ARG A 196 -12.65 9.41 -9.39
C ARG A 196 -12.02 10.54 -8.59
N SER A 197 -11.80 10.29 -7.31
CA SER A 197 -11.03 11.15 -6.43
C SER A 197 -9.54 10.82 -6.46
N VAL A 198 -9.17 9.58 -6.81
CA VAL A 198 -7.79 9.10 -6.92
C VAL A 198 -7.62 8.34 -8.23
N VAL A 199 -6.49 8.54 -8.92
CA VAL A 199 -6.13 7.84 -10.16
C VAL A 199 -4.71 7.33 -10.09
N ASN A 200 -4.48 6.18 -10.73
CA ASN A 200 -3.18 5.54 -10.87
C ASN A 200 -2.77 5.54 -12.35
N VAL A 201 -1.57 6.04 -12.64
CA VAL A 201 -1.01 6.11 -14.00
C VAL A 201 0.32 5.37 -14.03
N GLU A 202 0.38 4.29 -14.79
CA GLU A 202 1.63 3.57 -15.07
C GLU A 202 2.59 4.44 -15.88
N ILE A 203 3.89 4.35 -15.58
CA ILE A 203 4.92 5.13 -16.28
C ILE A 203 6.10 4.27 -16.76
N GLU A 204 6.50 4.50 -18.00
CA GLU A 204 7.61 3.79 -18.63
C GLU A 204 8.99 4.30 -18.19
N SER A 205 9.08 5.52 -17.66
CA SER A 205 10.36 6.10 -17.20
C SER A 205 10.20 7.11 -16.08
N VAL A 206 11.15 7.15 -15.16
CA VAL A 206 11.21 8.14 -14.07
C VAL A 206 11.09 9.58 -14.59
N ALA A 207 11.75 9.90 -15.71
CA ALA A 207 11.68 11.23 -16.32
C ALA A 207 10.25 11.60 -16.78
N SER A 208 9.54 10.64 -17.39
CA SER A 208 8.13 10.83 -17.77
C SER A 208 7.23 11.01 -16.54
N GLY A 209 7.47 10.23 -15.48
CA GLY A 209 6.76 10.33 -14.20
C GLY A 209 6.86 11.70 -13.56
N ILE A 210 8.07 12.26 -13.48
CA ILE A 210 8.28 13.61 -12.96
C ILE A 210 7.50 14.65 -13.80
N GLY A 211 7.47 14.49 -15.12
CA GLY A 211 6.69 15.34 -16.02
C GLY A 211 5.19 15.27 -15.74
N ILE A 212 4.67 14.06 -15.54
CA ILE A 212 3.26 13.78 -15.24
C ILE A 212 2.88 14.33 -13.86
N VAL A 213 3.66 14.09 -12.81
CA VAL A 213 3.47 14.66 -11.45
C VAL A 213 3.37 16.19 -11.53
N ARG A 214 4.32 16.84 -12.20
CA ARG A 214 4.30 18.30 -12.38
C ARG A 214 3.06 18.76 -13.15
N SER A 215 2.59 17.97 -14.12
CA SER A 215 1.38 18.27 -14.87
C SER A 215 0.15 18.25 -13.96
N PHE A 216 -0.04 17.19 -13.17
CA PHE A 216 -1.16 17.10 -12.23
C PHE A 216 -1.11 18.23 -11.19
N ARG A 217 0.06 18.50 -10.58
CA ARG A 217 0.22 19.59 -9.60
C ARG A 217 -0.10 20.97 -10.18
N ARG A 218 0.30 21.26 -11.42
CA ARG A 218 -0.08 22.52 -12.11
C ARG A 218 -1.59 22.68 -12.33
N ASN A 219 -2.33 21.58 -12.33
CA ASN A 219 -3.79 21.58 -12.44
C ASN A 219 -4.49 21.54 -11.07
N GLY A 220 -3.74 21.72 -9.97
CA GLY A 220 -4.29 21.78 -8.61
C GLY A 220 -4.48 20.43 -7.93
N TYR A 221 -3.92 19.34 -8.48
CA TYR A 221 -4.01 18.01 -7.88
C TYR A 221 -2.80 17.67 -7.02
N GLY A 222 -3.02 16.90 -5.98
CA GLY A 222 -1.98 16.23 -5.22
C GLY A 222 -1.49 15.10 -6.08
N ALA A 223 -0.18 14.99 -6.27
CA ALA A 223 0.37 13.93 -7.10
C ALA A 223 1.75 13.55 -6.63
N ASP A 224 2.05 12.26 -6.66
CA ASP A 224 3.36 11.74 -6.30
C ASP A 224 3.74 10.50 -7.13
N PHE A 225 5.04 10.23 -7.19
CA PHE A 225 5.63 9.10 -7.90
C PHE A 225 5.92 7.96 -6.93
N PHE A 226 5.60 6.74 -7.34
CA PHE A 226 5.83 5.49 -6.62
C PHE A 226 6.58 4.53 -7.54
N ARG A 227 7.61 3.85 -7.03
CA ARG A 227 8.36 2.84 -7.78
C ARG A 227 7.57 1.53 -7.83
N CYS A 228 7.80 0.74 -8.86
CA CYS A 228 7.24 -0.61 -8.98
C CYS A 228 8.38 -1.62 -9.16
N ASN A 229 8.27 -2.79 -8.55
CA ASN A 229 9.26 -3.86 -8.67
C ASN A 229 8.98 -4.87 -9.78
N CYS A 230 7.88 -4.74 -10.53
CA CYS A 230 7.52 -5.72 -11.57
C CYS A 230 8.58 -5.84 -12.69
N ARG A 231 9.51 -4.87 -12.81
CA ARG A 231 10.49 -4.72 -13.90
C ARG A 231 9.88 -4.54 -15.30
N CYS A 232 8.56 -4.44 -15.37
CA CYS A 232 7.78 -4.22 -16.58
C CYS A 232 7.65 -2.74 -16.92
N HIS A 233 7.69 -1.87 -15.91
CA HIS A 233 7.72 -0.42 -16.00
C HIS A 233 8.46 0.18 -14.79
N GLU A 234 8.73 1.47 -14.83
CA GLU A 234 9.60 2.14 -13.84
C GLU A 234 8.84 2.61 -12.59
N GLY A 235 7.51 2.75 -12.70
CA GLY A 235 6.65 2.99 -11.55
C GLY A 235 5.29 3.55 -11.93
N HIS A 236 4.70 4.29 -11.01
CA HIS A 236 3.37 4.86 -11.12
C HIS A 236 3.32 6.29 -10.63
N VAL A 237 2.40 7.07 -11.19
CA VAL A 237 1.99 8.35 -10.63
C VAL A 237 0.59 8.18 -10.05
N ILE A 238 0.46 8.42 -8.74
CA ILE A 238 -0.84 8.59 -8.11
C ILE A 238 -1.18 10.07 -8.11
N ALA A 239 -2.38 10.40 -8.54
CA ALA A 239 -2.93 11.75 -8.43
C ALA A 239 -4.31 11.75 -7.76
N ARG A 240 -4.58 12.77 -6.95
CA ARG A 240 -5.80 12.90 -6.14
C ARG A 240 -6.39 14.30 -6.22
N THR A 241 -7.72 14.37 -6.19
CA THR A 241 -8.47 15.62 -5.96
C THR A 241 -8.37 16.02 -4.49
N GLY A 242 -8.10 17.30 -4.23
CA GLY A 242 -7.98 17.82 -2.87
C GLY A 242 -7.35 19.21 -2.89
N THR A 243 -7.40 19.92 -1.77
CA THR A 243 -6.63 21.16 -1.60
C THR A 243 -5.28 20.80 -1.00
N PHE A 244 -4.22 21.06 -1.76
CA PHE A 244 -2.84 20.79 -1.33
C PHE A 244 -2.13 22.13 -1.25
N ASP A 245 -1.53 22.42 -0.10
CA ASP A 245 -0.69 23.61 0.02
C ASP A 245 0.53 23.45 -0.91
N THR A 246 0.63 24.33 -1.89
CA THR A 246 1.73 24.38 -2.87
C THR A 246 2.90 25.21 -2.40
#